data_AF-A0A930ZE10-F1
#
_entry.id   AF-A0A930ZE10-F1
#
_cell.length_a   1.000
_cell.length_b   1.000
_cell.length_c   1.000
_cell.angle_alpha   90.00
_cell.angle_beta   90.00
_cell.angle_gamma   90.00
#
_symmetry.space_group_name_H-M   'P 1'
#
loop_
_entity.id
_entity.type
_entity.pdbx_description
1 polymer ?
#
loop_
_entity_poly.entity_id
_entity_poly.type
_entity_poly.pdbx_seq_one_letter_code
_entity_poly.pdbx_strand_id
1 'polypeptide(L)'
;MANCTHLRALEANPPDLASDARGCEECLKMRDTWVHLRICLECGHVGCCDNSKNKHATRHFHESGHALIQSFEPGESWVWCYVDQQAAMFPDKLYHKK
;
A
#
# COMPACT_ATOMS: atom_id res chain seq x y z
N MET A 1 5.06 15.81 11.64
CA MET A 1 5.65 14.58 12.19
C MET A 1 4.50 13.63 12.47
N ALA A 2 4.50 12.44 11.88
CA ALA A 2 3.46 11.45 12.19
C ALA A 2 3.69 10.92 13.61
N ASN A 3 2.65 10.95 14.46
CA ASN A 3 2.71 10.41 15.83
C ASN A 3 2.52 8.88 15.85
N CYS A 4 2.38 8.27 14.67
CA CYS A 4 2.23 6.84 14.46
C CYS A 4 3.56 6.10 14.63
N THR A 5 3.61 5.13 15.55
CA THR A 5 4.78 4.28 15.77
C THR A 5 5.14 3.46 14.53
N HIS A 6 4.16 2.99 13.77
CA HIS A 6 4.37 2.22 12.54
C HIS A 6 5.10 3.05 11.47
N LEU A 7 4.67 4.29 11.23
CA LEU A 7 5.30 5.19 10.26
C LEU A 7 6.73 5.57 10.69
N ARG A 8 6.96 5.76 11.99
CA ARG A 8 8.31 6.02 12.52
C ARG A 8 9.24 4.81 12.37
N ALA A 9 8.73 3.61 12.61
CA ALA A 9 9.49 2.37 12.42
C ALA A 9 9.85 2.19 10.94
N LEU A 10 8.93 2.52 10.03
CA LEU A 10 9.15 2.48 8.60
C LEU A 10 10.24 3.48 8.13
N GLU A 11 10.26 4.69 8.68
CA GLU A 11 11.31 5.68 8.41
C GLU A 11 12.69 5.22 8.91
N ALA A 12 12.73 4.57 10.08
CA ALA A 12 13.97 4.07 10.66
C ALA A 12 14.53 2.83 9.93
N ASN A 13 13.64 1.98 9.42
CA ASN A 13 14.00 0.73 8.75
C ASN A 13 13.06 0.46 7.55
N PRO A 14 13.32 1.10 6.40
CA PRO A 14 12.50 0.91 5.21
C PRO A 14 12.63 -0.53 4.67
N PRO A 15 11.55 -1.13 4.17
CA PRO A 15 11.58 -2.49 3.63
C PRO A 15 12.33 -2.52 2.28
N ASP A 16 13.01 -3.63 2.02
CA ASP A 16 13.50 -3.95 0.68
C ASP A 16 12.44 -4.78 -0.06
N LEU A 17 11.50 -4.09 -0.70
CA LEU A 17 10.32 -4.70 -1.29
C LEU A 17 10.32 -4.56 -2.82
N ALA A 18 10.22 -5.70 -3.50
CA ALA A 18 10.09 -5.78 -4.95
C ALA A 18 8.66 -6.13 -5.36
N SER A 19 8.09 -5.45 -6.36
CA SER A 19 6.77 -5.82 -6.90
C SER A 19 6.74 -5.84 -8.42
N ASP A 20 6.35 -6.99 -8.95
CA ASP A 20 6.05 -7.24 -10.38
C ASP A 20 4.54 -7.10 -10.68
N ALA A 21 3.78 -6.58 -9.71
CA ALA A 21 2.34 -6.47 -9.85
C ALA A 21 1.98 -5.54 -11.02
N ARG A 22 1.27 -6.10 -12.00
CA ARG A 22 0.67 -5.34 -13.11
C ARG A 22 -0.56 -4.54 -12.69
N GLY A 23 -1.06 -4.78 -11.49
CA GLY A 23 -2.27 -4.18 -10.95
C GLY A 23 -2.78 -4.94 -9.74
N CYS A 24 -4.03 -4.69 -9.38
CA CYS A 24 -4.70 -5.48 -8.34
C CYS A 24 -5.00 -6.89 -8.86
N GLU A 25 -4.35 -7.89 -8.27
CA GLU A 25 -4.39 -9.28 -8.74
C GLU A 25 -5.82 -9.84 -8.75
N GLU A 26 -6.61 -9.53 -7.73
CA GLU A 26 -7.98 -10.00 -7.60
C GLU A 26 -8.90 -9.34 -8.63
N CYS A 27 -8.75 -8.04 -8.88
CA CYS A 27 -9.52 -7.39 -9.96
C CYS A 27 -9.17 -8.01 -11.31
N LEU A 28 -7.89 -8.30 -11.57
CA LEU A 28 -7.45 -8.98 -12.79
C LEU A 28 -8.08 -10.38 -12.93
N LYS A 29 -8.12 -11.18 -11.85
CA LYS A 29 -8.77 -12.50 -11.84
C LYS A 29 -10.27 -12.41 -12.14
N MET A 30 -10.93 -11.36 -11.62
CA MET A 30 -12.36 -11.11 -11.86
C MET A 30 -12.64 -10.42 -13.20
N ARG A 31 -11.60 -9.99 -13.93
CA ARG A 31 -11.71 -9.11 -15.11
C ARG A 31 -12.47 -7.81 -14.81
N ASP A 32 -12.30 -7.29 -13.59
CA ASP A 32 -12.89 -6.04 -13.13
C ASP A 32 -11.83 -4.91 -13.14
N THR A 33 -12.26 -3.67 -12.95
CA THR A 33 -11.40 -2.49 -12.96
C THR A 33 -11.14 -1.95 -11.55
N TRP A 34 -10.28 -0.92 -11.46
CA TRP A 34 -9.95 -0.21 -10.24
C TRP A 34 -9.72 1.26 -10.55
N VAL A 35 -9.71 2.11 -9.51
CA VAL A 35 -9.42 3.53 -9.61
C VAL A 35 -7.93 3.79 -9.36
N HIS A 36 -7.45 3.44 -8.17
CA HIS A 36 -6.04 3.55 -7.78
C HIS A 36 -5.56 2.31 -7.05
N LEU A 37 -4.25 2.13 -7.04
CA LEU A 37 -3.58 0.99 -6.44
C LEU A 37 -2.79 1.38 -5.19
N ARG A 38 -2.70 0.42 -4.27
CA ARG A 38 -1.95 0.50 -3.02
C ARG A 38 -1.10 -0.76 -2.89
N ILE A 39 0.13 -0.60 -2.43
CA ILE A 39 1.02 -1.72 -2.14
C ILE A 39 1.21 -1.84 -0.63
N CYS A 40 1.10 -3.06 -0.11
CA CYS A 40 1.42 -3.38 1.26
C CYS A 40 2.93 -3.35 1.47
N LEU A 41 3.42 -2.56 2.44
CA LEU A 41 4.85 -2.44 2.71
C LEU A 41 5.43 -3.58 3.56
N GLU A 42 4.58 -4.51 4.03
CA GLU A 42 4.99 -5.67 4.80
C GLU A 42 5.17 -6.93 3.93
N CYS A 43 4.35 -7.09 2.89
CA CYS A 43 4.38 -8.29 2.04
C CYS A 43 4.38 -8.02 0.53
N GLY A 44 4.20 -6.78 0.09
CA GLY A 44 4.21 -6.39 -1.32
C GLY A 44 2.96 -6.73 -2.12
N HIS A 45 1.90 -7.18 -1.47
CA HIS A 45 0.60 -7.35 -2.11
C HIS A 45 0.08 -6.00 -2.64
N VAL A 46 -0.45 -6.00 -3.87
CA VAL A 46 -1.03 -4.81 -4.51
C VAL A 46 -2.55 -4.95 -4.61
N GLY A 47 -3.26 -4.06 -3.92
CA GLY A 47 -4.71 -4.02 -3.86
C GLY A 47 -5.29 -2.70 -4.41
N CYS A 48 -6.54 -2.74 -4.88
CA CYS A 48 -7.27 -1.54 -5.25
C CYS A 48 -7.76 -0.76 -4.01
N CYS A 49 -7.77 0.57 -4.13
CA CYS A 49 -8.10 1.48 -3.02
C CYS A 49 -9.58 1.45 -2.60
N ASP A 50 -9.92 2.13 -1.51
CA ASP A 50 -11.28 2.22 -0.97
C ASP A 50 -12.32 2.88 -1.89
N ASN A 51 -11.86 3.75 -2.80
CA ASN A 51 -12.71 4.35 -3.83
C ASN A 51 -12.98 3.40 -5.00
N SER A 52 -12.24 2.30 -5.10
CA SER A 52 -12.53 1.24 -6.07
C SER A 52 -13.68 0.38 -5.54
N LYS A 53 -14.50 -0.15 -6.45
CA LYS A 53 -15.65 -1.00 -6.13
C LYS A 53 -15.32 -2.13 -5.15
N ASN A 54 -14.15 -2.74 -5.30
CA ASN A 54 -13.79 -3.99 -4.60
C ASN A 54 -12.94 -3.81 -3.34
N LYS A 55 -12.33 -2.64 -3.11
CA LYS A 55 -11.61 -2.27 -1.87
C LYS A 55 -10.58 -3.30 -1.37
N HIS A 56 -9.81 -3.87 -2.29
CA HIS A 56 -8.92 -5.00 -1.98
C HIS A 56 -7.77 -4.66 -1.04
N ALA A 57 -7.23 -3.44 -1.08
CA ALA A 57 -6.19 -3.04 -0.14
C ALA A 57 -6.68 -3.10 1.32
N THR A 58 -7.90 -2.65 1.56
CA THR A 58 -8.50 -2.63 2.91
C THR A 58 -8.95 -4.01 3.35
N ARG A 59 -9.48 -4.83 2.42
CA ARG A 59 -9.74 -6.24 2.72
C ARG A 59 -8.45 -6.98 3.10
N HIS A 60 -7.37 -6.77 2.35
CA HIS A 60 -6.06 -7.32 2.65
C HIS A 60 -5.59 -6.93 4.05
N PHE A 61 -5.75 -5.66 4.46
CA PHE A 61 -5.46 -5.24 5.82
C PHE A 61 -6.27 -6.02 6.86
N HIS A 62 -7.59 -6.16 6.68
CA HIS A 62 -8.43 -6.89 7.62
C HIS A 62 -8.09 -8.39 7.74
N GLU A 63 -7.60 -9.00 6.66
CA GLU A 63 -7.25 -10.42 6.61
C GLU A 63 -5.83 -10.70 7.14
N SER A 64 -4.86 -9.83 6.85
CA SER A 64 -3.45 -10.03 7.20
C SER A 64 -3.01 -9.30 8.46
N GLY A 65 -3.69 -8.22 8.83
CA GLY A 65 -3.25 -7.28 9.86
C GLY A 65 -2.13 -6.33 9.42
N HIS A 66 -1.72 -6.34 8.14
CA HIS A 66 -0.63 -5.47 7.66
C HIS A 66 -1.07 -3.99 7.64
N ALA A 67 -0.54 -3.22 8.57
CA ALA A 67 -0.99 -1.87 8.88
C ALA A 67 -0.58 -0.83 7.82
N LEU A 68 0.52 -1.08 7.10
CA LEU A 68 1.17 -0.08 6.25
C LEU A 68 0.97 -0.34 4.76
N ILE A 69 0.44 0.67 4.07
CA ILE A 69 0.36 0.71 2.61
C ILE A 69 0.99 1.98 2.04
N GLN A 70 1.60 1.87 0.85
CA GLN A 70 2.03 3.02 0.05
C GLN A 70 1.15 3.15 -1.20
N SER A 71 1.01 4.37 -1.71
CA SER A 71 0.46 4.55 -3.05
C SER A 71 1.29 3.81 -4.09
N PHE A 72 0.63 3.06 -4.96
CA PHE A 72 1.28 2.41 -6.11
C PHE A 72 1.19 3.28 -7.39
N GLU A 73 0.61 4.49 -7.28
CA GLU A 73 0.44 5.41 -8.40
C GLU A 73 1.76 6.12 -8.77
N PRO A 74 1.97 6.47 -10.04
CA PRO A 74 3.12 7.28 -10.45
C PRO A 74 3.12 8.65 -9.77
N GLY A 75 4.28 9.07 -9.25
CA GLY A 75 4.45 10.40 -8.63
C GLY A 75 3.97 10.55 -7.19
N GLU A 76 3.36 9.51 -6.60
CA GLU A 76 2.88 9.55 -5.21
C GLU A 76 3.74 8.69 -4.28
N SER A 77 4.38 9.28 -3.26
CA SER A 77 5.22 8.53 -2.30
C SER A 77 4.62 8.43 -0.89
N TRP A 78 3.36 8.81 -0.72
CA TRP A 78 2.71 8.80 0.59
C TRP A 78 2.43 7.37 1.08
N VAL A 79 2.54 7.21 2.40
CA VAL A 79 2.24 5.98 3.13
C VAL A 79 1.08 6.25 4.08
N TRP A 80 0.19 5.27 4.20
CA TRP A 80 -0.93 5.29 5.13
C TRP A 80 -0.82 4.14 6.12
N CYS A 81 -1.07 4.44 7.40
CA CYS A 81 -1.26 3.45 8.45
C CYS A 81 -2.76 3.27 8.70
N TYR A 82 -3.29 2.06 8.47
CA TYR A 82 -4.68 1.73 8.73
C TYR A 82 -5.04 1.81 10.23
N VAL A 83 -4.12 1.39 11.11
CA VAL A 83 -4.35 1.33 12.56
C VAL A 83 -4.48 2.72 13.16
N ASP A 84 -3.55 3.61 12.82
CA ASP A 84 -3.49 4.97 13.38
C ASP A 84 -4.23 6.01 12.53
N GLN A 85 -4.76 5.61 11.36
CA GLN A 85 -5.42 6.48 10.39
C GLN A 85 -4.61 7.74 10.06
N GLN A 86 -3.31 7.56 9.89
CA GLN A 86 -2.37 8.65 9.64
C GLN A 86 -1.63 8.41 8.33
N ALA A 87 -1.37 9.51 7.62
CA ALA A 87 -0.53 9.55 6.44
C ALA A 87 0.83 10.19 6.76
N ALA A 88 1.88 9.73 6.09
CA ALA A 88 3.15 10.42 6.00
C ALA A 88 3.65 10.46 4.56
N MET A 89 4.33 11.55 4.20
CA MET A 89 5.03 11.70 2.92
C MET A 89 6.45 11.19 3.09
N PHE A 90 6.91 10.37 2.14
CA PHE A 90 8.30 9.92 2.06
C PHE A 90 8.98 10.56 0.85
N PRO A 91 10.30 10.78 0.88
CA PRO A 91 11.01 11.37 -0.26
C PRO A 91 10.93 10.49 -1.50
N ASP A 92 10.95 9.16 -1.31
CA ASP A 92 11.00 8.17 -2.36
C ASP A 92 9.98 7.04 -2.17
N LYS A 93 9.80 6.21 -3.20
CA LYS A 93 9.06 4.96 -3.09
C LYS A 93 9.83 4.00 -2.18
N LEU A 94 9.10 3.30 -1.31
CA LEU A 94 9.66 2.29 -0.39
C LEU A 94 9.56 0.88 -0.99
N TYR A 95 9.39 0.81 -2.30
CA TYR A 95 9.37 -0.41 -3.08
C TYR A 95 10.02 -0.11 -4.44
N HIS A 96 10.55 -1.15 -5.07
CA HIS A 96 11.05 -1.08 -6.43
C HIS A 96 10.21 -1.97 -7.35
N LYS A 97 10.00 -1.50 -8.58
CA LYS A 97 9.49 -2.35 -9.66
C LYS A 97 10.65 -3.21 -10.16
N LYS A 98 10.46 -4.51 -10.35
CA LYS A 98 11.46 -5.28 -11.10
C LYS A 98 11.29 -5.08 -12.60
#